data_AF-A0A2D7UWT2-F1
#
_entry.id   AF-A0A2D7UWT2-F1
#
_cell.length_a   1.000
_cell.length_b   1.000
_cell.length_c   1.000
_cell.angle_alpha   90.00
_cell.angle_beta   90.00
_cell.angle_gamma   90.00
#
_symmetry.space_group_name_H-M   'P 1'
#
loop_
_entity.id
_entity.type
_entity.pdbx_description
1 polymer ?
#
loop_
_entity_poly.entity_id
_entity_poly.type
_entity_poly.pdbx_seq_one_letter_code
_entity_poly.pdbx_strand_id
1 'polypeptide(L)'
;MRAEAIAAPSPVTLTVLIVSIIAVAVLVSFTAVLEPSPRSLRTKRLSMLVDLRVVRLCGGASALLVLLTLLGLEIGEYPIPRFQAISTAFWDRAGEYSFVVNSLRFPRVVTAVLAGFCLASSGALFQTLLNNPLVSPDVIGINTGAALCAVFVLAIGADVGLLPWAAFAGAVVTAGVIYLLAWKKGITGNRLVLVGIGINALLASGITYLMVKFPIEQVLAAARWQAGSL
;
A
#
# COMPACT_ATOMS: atom_id res chain seq x y z
N MET A 1 15.06 21.41 -22.17
CA MET A 1 14.28 20.25 -21.68
C MET A 1 12.90 20.74 -21.31
N ARG A 2 11.88 20.38 -22.09
CA ARG A 2 10.49 20.79 -21.84
C ARG A 2 10.00 20.09 -20.58
N ALA A 3 9.42 20.86 -19.66
CA ALA A 3 8.70 20.32 -18.52
C ALA A 3 7.64 19.34 -19.05
N GLU A 4 7.72 18.08 -18.65
CA GLU A 4 6.61 17.15 -18.75
C GLU A 4 5.48 17.77 -17.93
N ALA A 5 4.55 18.44 -18.62
CA ALA A 5 3.30 18.85 -18.03
C ALA A 5 2.66 17.57 -17.51
N ILE A 6 2.46 17.48 -16.19
CA ILE A 6 1.60 16.48 -15.58
C ILE A 6 0.25 16.64 -16.28
N ALA A 7 -0.03 15.78 -17.26
CA ALA A 7 -1.27 15.86 -18.02
C ALA A 7 -2.42 15.77 -17.02
N ALA A 8 -3.30 16.77 -17.03
CA ALA A 8 -4.44 16.76 -16.13
C ALA A 8 -5.21 15.45 -16.32
N PRO A 9 -5.60 14.77 -15.23
CA PRO A 9 -6.33 13.51 -15.34
C PRO A 9 -7.58 13.72 -16.20
N SER A 10 -7.86 12.77 -17.08
CA SER A 10 -9.04 12.87 -17.93
C SER A 10 -10.31 12.99 -17.07
N PRO A 11 -11.36 13.70 -17.53
CA PRO A 11 -12.60 13.87 -16.76
C PRO A 11 -13.22 12.54 -16.30
N VAL A 12 -13.03 11.48 -17.08
CA VAL A 12 -13.47 10.12 -16.73
C VAL A 12 -12.67 9.57 -15.55
N THR A 13 -11.35 9.73 -15.55
CA THR A 13 -10.48 9.29 -14.44
C THR A 13 -10.85 10.01 -13.14
N LEU A 14 -11.09 11.32 -13.23
CA LEU A 14 -11.47 12.14 -12.08
C LEU A 14 -12.83 11.72 -11.52
N THR A 15 -13.82 11.48 -12.40
CA THR A 15 -15.14 10.97 -12.00
C THR A 15 -15.04 9.62 -11.30
N VAL A 16 -14.29 8.67 -11.86
CA VAL A 16 -14.14 7.33 -11.25
C VAL A 16 -13.42 7.42 -9.91
N LEU A 17 -12.40 8.26 -9.80
CA LEU A 17 -11.70 8.48 -8.54
C LEU A 17 -12.67 9.00 -7.46
N ILE A 18 -13.47 10.03 -7.76
CA ILE A 18 -14.47 10.57 -6.82
C ILE A 18 -15.49 9.49 -6.43
N VAL A 19 -16.05 8.77 -7.41
CA VAL A 19 -17.05 7.72 -7.15
C VAL A 19 -16.47 6.59 -6.30
N SER A 20 -15.22 6.18 -6.55
CA SER A 20 -14.55 5.15 -5.75
C SER A 20 -14.34 5.58 -4.29
N ILE A 21 -13.93 6.83 -4.06
CA ILE A 21 -13.76 7.38 -2.71
C ILE A 21 -15.10 7.42 -1.97
N ILE A 22 -16.16 7.88 -2.63
CA ILE A 22 -17.50 7.92 -2.06
C ILE A 22 -18.01 6.50 -1.75
N ALA A 23 -17.82 5.55 -2.66
CA ALA A 23 -18.23 4.16 -2.44
C ALA A 23 -17.53 3.53 -1.23
N VAL A 24 -16.23 3.78 -1.05
CA VAL A 24 -15.48 3.36 0.14
C VAL A 24 -16.03 4.04 1.39
N ALA A 25 -16.26 5.35 1.37
CA ALA A 25 -16.79 6.10 2.52
C ALA A 25 -18.18 5.63 2.95
N VAL A 26 -19.04 5.32 1.98
CA VAL A 26 -20.38 4.74 2.21
C VAL A 26 -20.26 3.35 2.82
N LEU A 27 -19.38 2.49 2.30
CA LEU A 27 -19.12 1.16 2.86
C LEU A 27 -18.63 1.24 4.31
N VAL A 28 -17.74 2.19 4.61
CA VAL A 28 -17.26 2.44 5.98
C VAL A 28 -18.40 2.96 6.85
N SER A 29 -19.28 3.81 6.34
CA SER A 29 -20.42 4.32 7.12
C SER A 29 -21.40 3.20 7.52
N PHE A 30 -21.53 2.13 6.72
CA PHE A 30 -22.27 0.94 7.13
C PHE A 30 -21.68 0.23 8.35
N THR A 31 -20.39 0.42 8.67
CA THR A 31 -19.84 -0.10 9.92
C THR A 31 -20.50 0.56 11.12
N ALA A 32 -20.96 1.80 11.05
CA ALA A 32 -21.65 2.47 12.16
C ALA A 32 -23.14 2.09 12.26
N VAL A 33 -23.77 1.76 11.13
CA VAL A 33 -25.22 1.55 11.02
C VAL A 33 -25.64 0.10 11.27
N LEU A 34 -24.80 -0.87 10.91
CA LEU A 34 -25.15 -2.28 11.05
C LEU A 34 -25.07 -2.71 12.52
N GLU A 35 -26.19 -3.17 13.07
CA GLU A 35 -26.24 -3.74 14.42
C GLU A 35 -25.54 -5.10 14.48
N PRO A 36 -24.87 -5.45 15.60
CA PRO A 36 -24.32 -6.79 15.81
C PRO A 36 -25.45 -7.83 15.76
N SER A 37 -25.33 -8.83 14.88
CA SER A 37 -26.31 -9.91 14.78
C SER A 37 -25.60 -11.27 14.83
N PRO A 38 -25.09 -11.66 16.00
CA PRO A 38 -24.41 -12.94 16.16
C PRO A 38 -25.41 -14.08 15.99
N ARG A 39 -25.16 -14.95 15.01
CA ARG A 39 -25.90 -16.21 14.83
C ARG A 39 -24.99 -17.37 15.16
N SER A 40 -25.42 -18.23 16.08
CA SER A 40 -24.75 -19.48 16.37
C SER A 40 -25.11 -20.53 15.32
N LEU A 41 -24.11 -20.99 14.57
CA LEU A 41 -24.23 -22.14 13.69
C LEU A 41 -23.64 -23.33 14.43
N ARG A 42 -24.49 -24.29 14.81
CA ARG A 42 -24.08 -25.51 15.50
C ARG A 42 -24.44 -26.72 14.66
N THR A 43 -23.42 -27.37 14.10
CA THR A 43 -23.50 -28.70 13.47
C THR A 43 -22.78 -29.73 14.34
N LYS A 44 -22.98 -31.03 14.08
CA LYS A 44 -22.39 -32.13 14.87
C LYS A 44 -20.86 -32.09 14.97
N ARG A 45 -20.15 -31.39 14.07
CA ARG A 45 -18.68 -31.26 14.05
C ARG A 45 -18.15 -29.84 14.23
N LEU A 46 -18.99 -28.81 14.15
CA LEU A 46 -18.58 -27.41 14.14
C LEU A 46 -19.56 -26.56 14.93
N SER A 47 -19.02 -25.75 15.84
CA SER A 47 -19.75 -24.71 16.55
C SER A 47 -19.08 -23.38 16.22
N MET A 48 -19.73 -22.55 15.41
CA MET A 48 -19.18 -21.26 14.97
C MET A 48 -20.19 -20.15 15.28
N LEU A 49 -19.68 -19.03 15.82
CA LEU A 49 -20.44 -17.79 15.97
C LEU A 49 -20.17 -16.95 14.74
N VAL A 50 -21.17 -16.77 13.88
CA VAL A 50 -21.07 -15.95 12.68
C VAL A 50 -21.88 -14.69 12.90
N ASP A 51 -21.21 -13.53 12.91
CA ASP A 51 -21.88 -12.24 12.90
C ASP A 51 -22.21 -11.85 11.47
N LEU A 52 -23.52 -11.72 11.17
CA LEU A 52 -23.99 -11.32 9.84
C LEU A 52 -23.46 -9.94 9.43
N ARG A 53 -23.16 -9.06 10.39
CA ARG A 53 -22.55 -7.75 10.13
C ARG A 53 -21.17 -7.90 9.51
N VAL A 54 -20.31 -8.73 10.10
CA VAL A 54 -18.96 -8.99 9.61
C VAL A 54 -19.01 -9.60 8.22
N VAL A 55 -19.90 -10.57 8.00
CA VAL A 55 -20.08 -11.19 6.67
C VAL A 55 -20.49 -10.17 5.62
N ARG A 56 -21.45 -9.28 5.93
CA ARG A 56 -21.89 -8.23 5.00
C ARG A 56 -20.81 -7.21 4.70
N LEU A 57 -20.06 -6.77 5.70
CA LEU A 57 -18.97 -5.80 5.54
C LEU A 57 -17.81 -6.39 4.73
N CYS A 58 -17.36 -7.59 5.08
CA CYS A 58 -16.31 -8.28 4.33
C CYS A 58 -16.75 -8.61 2.90
N GLY A 59 -17.99 -9.04 2.69
CA GLY A 59 -18.57 -9.29 1.38
C GLY A 59 -18.64 -8.02 0.54
N GLY A 60 -19.14 -6.92 1.11
CA GLY A 60 -19.21 -5.61 0.45
C GLY A 60 -17.83 -5.06 0.09
N ALA A 61 -16.86 -5.14 1.01
CA ALA A 61 -15.48 -4.74 0.76
C ALA A 61 -14.82 -5.55 -0.35
N SER A 62 -15.04 -6.88 -0.35
CA SER A 62 -14.50 -7.77 -1.39
C SER A 62 -15.11 -7.48 -2.76
N ALA A 63 -16.44 -7.27 -2.82
CA ALA A 63 -17.12 -6.92 -4.05
C ALA A 63 -16.65 -5.56 -4.60
N LEU A 64 -16.50 -4.56 -3.73
CA LEU A 64 -15.97 -3.25 -4.10
C LEU A 64 -14.52 -3.35 -4.60
N LEU A 65 -13.67 -4.13 -3.93
CA LEU A 65 -12.29 -4.36 -4.36
C LEU A 65 -12.23 -4.98 -5.76
N VAL A 66 -13.05 -5.99 -6.05
CA VAL A 66 -13.14 -6.61 -7.38
C VAL A 66 -13.59 -5.58 -8.42
N LEU A 67 -14.64 -4.80 -8.12
CA LEU A 67 -15.13 -3.76 -9.02
C LEU A 67 -14.04 -2.72 -9.35
N LEU A 68 -13.34 -2.21 -8.33
CA LEU A 68 -12.27 -1.24 -8.51
C LEU A 68 -11.07 -1.82 -9.28
N THR A 69 -10.77 -3.11 -9.07
CA THR A 69 -9.73 -3.82 -9.83
C THR A 69 -10.07 -3.88 -11.32
N LEU A 70 -11.33 -4.22 -11.66
CA LEU A 70 -11.78 -4.27 -13.05
C LEU A 70 -11.79 -2.87 -13.69
N LEU A 71 -12.28 -1.86 -12.98
CA LEU A 71 -12.25 -0.47 -13.45
C LEU A 71 -10.82 0.04 -13.66
N GLY A 72 -9.88 -0.34 -12.78
CA GLY A 72 -8.46 0.00 -12.90
C GLY A 72 -7.79 -0.57 -14.16
N LEU A 73 -8.30 -1.68 -14.71
CA LEU A 73 -7.82 -2.23 -15.98
C LEU A 73 -8.36 -1.47 -17.19
N GLU A 74 -9.60 -0.99 -17.11
CA GLU A 74 -10.25 -0.27 -18.21
C GLU A 74 -9.75 1.17 -18.35
N ILE A 75 -9.44 1.83 -17.23
CA ILE A 75 -9.04 3.24 -17.21
C ILE A 75 -7.55 3.38 -17.52
N GLY A 76 -7.22 4.22 -18.50
CA GLY A 76 -5.86 4.62 -18.77
C GLY A 76 -5.78 5.58 -19.96
N GLU A 77 -4.58 6.11 -20.19
CA GLU A 77 -4.32 7.11 -21.22
C GLU A 77 -4.52 6.56 -22.63
N TYR A 78 -4.13 5.30 -22.86
CA TYR A 78 -4.40 4.61 -24.11
C TYR A 78 -5.89 4.19 -24.17
N PRO A 79 -6.69 4.69 -25.13
CA PRO A 79 -8.10 4.35 -25.20
C PRO A 79 -8.27 2.89 -25.63
N ILE A 80 -8.82 2.06 -24.75
CA ILE A 80 -9.19 0.67 -25.05
C ILE A 80 -10.72 0.59 -24.98
N PRO A 81 -11.40 -0.05 -25.95
CA PRO A 81 -12.84 -0.29 -25.85
C PRO A 81 -13.21 -1.00 -24.55
N ARG A 82 -14.39 -0.66 -24.01
CA ARG A 82 -14.88 -1.25 -22.74
C ARG A 82 -14.93 -2.77 -22.83
N PHE A 83 -14.70 -3.45 -21.72
CA PHE A 83 -14.63 -4.91 -21.60
C PHE A 83 -13.48 -5.60 -22.35
N GLN A 84 -12.88 -4.98 -23.37
CA GLN A 84 -11.71 -5.55 -24.06
C GLN A 84 -10.47 -5.59 -23.17
N ALA A 85 -10.26 -4.57 -22.33
CA ALA A 85 -9.15 -4.60 -21.37
C ALA A 85 -9.26 -5.79 -20.40
N ILE A 86 -10.47 -6.13 -19.97
CA ILE A 86 -10.74 -7.28 -19.11
C ILE A 86 -10.52 -8.58 -19.89
N SER A 87 -11.06 -8.69 -21.12
CA SER A 87 -10.87 -9.89 -21.92
C SER A 87 -9.40 -10.13 -22.27
N THR A 88 -8.64 -9.08 -22.58
CA THR A 88 -7.20 -9.16 -22.88
C THR A 88 -6.37 -9.53 -21.66
N ALA A 89 -6.77 -9.10 -20.46
CA ALA A 89 -6.09 -9.48 -19.22
C ALA A 89 -6.20 -10.98 -18.91
N PHE A 90 -7.38 -11.55 -19.14
CA PHE A 90 -7.71 -12.91 -18.69
C PHE A 90 -7.69 -13.97 -19.79
N TRP A 91 -8.06 -13.63 -21.03
CA TRP A 91 -8.25 -14.60 -22.13
C TRP A 91 -7.39 -14.29 -23.37
N ASP A 92 -7.40 -13.06 -23.87
CA ASP A 92 -6.74 -12.70 -25.14
C ASP A 92 -5.38 -12.04 -24.92
N ARG A 93 -4.32 -12.87 -24.84
CA ARG A 93 -2.94 -12.40 -24.62
C ARG A 93 -2.15 -12.14 -25.91
N ALA A 94 -2.74 -12.33 -27.09
CA ALA A 94 -2.09 -12.11 -28.38
C ALA A 94 -2.69 -10.93 -29.17
N GLY A 95 -3.79 -10.35 -28.71
CA GLY A 95 -4.43 -9.20 -29.34
C GLY A 95 -3.61 -7.90 -29.26
N GLU A 96 -4.06 -6.91 -30.05
CA GLU A 96 -3.45 -5.57 -30.21
C GLU A 96 -3.16 -4.86 -28.88
N TYR A 97 -4.05 -5.04 -27.88
CA TYR A 97 -3.95 -4.37 -26.59
C TYR A 97 -3.11 -5.14 -25.56
N SER A 98 -2.57 -6.32 -25.90
CA SER A 98 -1.91 -7.22 -24.93
C SER A 98 -0.72 -6.55 -24.25
N PHE A 99 0.10 -5.79 -24.97
CA PHE A 99 1.23 -5.08 -24.36
C PHE A 99 0.76 -4.06 -23.31
N VAL A 100 -0.21 -3.21 -23.65
CA VAL A 100 -0.72 -2.17 -22.74
C VAL A 100 -1.41 -2.78 -21.53
N VAL A 101 -2.26 -3.79 -21.75
CA VAL A 101 -3.03 -4.42 -20.67
C VAL A 101 -2.13 -5.31 -19.80
N ASN A 102 -1.43 -6.28 -20.39
CA ASN A 102 -0.72 -7.32 -19.63
C ASN A 102 0.64 -6.86 -19.11
N SER A 103 1.32 -5.94 -19.78
CA SER A 103 2.68 -5.51 -19.39
C SER A 103 2.69 -4.20 -18.59
N LEU A 104 1.66 -3.34 -18.73
CA LEU A 104 1.63 -2.04 -18.06
C LEU A 104 0.51 -1.96 -17.00
N ARG A 105 -0.75 -2.18 -17.40
CA ARG A 105 -1.90 -1.96 -16.49
C ARG A 105 -2.06 -3.07 -15.46
N PHE A 106 -2.03 -4.31 -15.92
CA PHE A 106 -2.31 -5.48 -15.09
C PHE A 106 -1.30 -5.60 -13.93
N PRO A 107 0.04 -5.52 -14.14
CA PRO A 107 0.99 -5.57 -13.05
C PRO A 107 0.80 -4.42 -12.06
N ARG A 108 0.47 -3.21 -12.55
CA ARG A 108 0.21 -2.04 -11.72
C ARG A 108 -1.02 -2.20 -10.83
N VAL A 109 -2.13 -2.68 -11.38
CA VAL A 109 -3.37 -2.96 -10.64
C VAL A 109 -3.14 -4.05 -9.59
N VAL A 110 -2.47 -5.14 -9.97
CA VAL A 110 -2.12 -6.23 -9.03
C VAL A 110 -1.24 -5.69 -7.90
N THR A 111 -0.24 -4.87 -8.20
CA THR A 111 0.63 -4.27 -7.19
C THR A 111 -0.14 -3.33 -6.27
N ALA A 112 -1.10 -2.55 -6.79
CA ALA A 112 -1.97 -1.70 -5.97
C ALA A 112 -2.82 -2.51 -4.99
N VAL A 113 -3.41 -3.63 -5.44
CA VAL A 113 -4.21 -4.53 -4.59
C VAL A 113 -3.34 -5.17 -3.50
N LEU A 114 -2.17 -5.70 -3.87
CA LEU A 114 -1.25 -6.35 -2.92
C LEU A 114 -0.67 -5.35 -1.92
N ALA A 115 -0.22 -4.19 -2.38
CA ALA A 115 0.29 -3.13 -1.51
C ALA A 115 -0.79 -2.64 -0.53
N GLY A 116 -2.01 -2.40 -1.02
CA GLY A 116 -3.15 -2.03 -0.18
C GLY A 116 -3.48 -3.09 0.87
N PHE A 117 -3.46 -4.37 0.50
CA PHE A 117 -3.68 -5.49 1.42
C PHE A 117 -2.60 -5.56 2.51
N CYS A 118 -1.31 -5.43 2.14
CA CYS A 118 -0.20 -5.43 3.09
C CYS A 118 -0.27 -4.23 4.05
N LEU A 119 -0.58 -3.03 3.56
CA LEU A 119 -0.73 -1.83 4.38
C LEU A 119 -1.91 -1.94 5.35
N ALA A 120 -3.07 -2.40 4.88
CA ALA A 120 -4.26 -2.60 5.71
C ALA A 120 -4.02 -3.66 6.80
N SER A 121 -3.38 -4.77 6.44
CA SER A 121 -3.04 -5.85 7.38
C SER A 121 -2.04 -5.38 8.45
N SER A 122 -1.01 -4.65 8.04
CA SER A 122 -0.04 -4.07 8.96
C SER A 122 -0.71 -3.09 9.93
N GLY A 123 -1.55 -2.19 9.42
CA GLY A 123 -2.34 -1.26 10.24
C GLY A 123 -3.19 -1.96 11.30
N ALA A 124 -3.97 -2.97 10.89
CA ALA A 124 -4.81 -3.74 11.82
C ALA A 124 -4.00 -4.46 12.90
N LEU A 125 -2.84 -5.04 12.54
CA LEU A 125 -1.93 -5.69 13.49
C LEU A 125 -1.38 -4.69 14.51
N PHE A 126 -0.88 -3.54 14.07
CA PHE A 126 -0.33 -2.52 14.97
C PHE A 126 -1.39 -1.91 15.89
N GLN A 127 -2.58 -1.61 15.36
CA GLN A 127 -3.70 -1.12 16.16
C GLN A 127 -4.11 -2.12 17.25
N THR A 128 -4.12 -3.43 16.92
CA THR A 128 -4.42 -4.51 17.87
C THR A 128 -3.32 -4.70 18.91
N LEU A 129 -2.06 -4.76 18.48
CA LEU A 129 -0.91 -4.95 19.37
C LEU A 129 -0.74 -3.81 20.38
N LEU A 130 -1.05 -2.58 19.96
CA LEU A 130 -0.89 -1.38 20.78
C LEU A 130 -2.19 -0.98 21.49
N ASN A 131 -3.29 -1.67 21.22
CA ASN A 131 -4.64 -1.31 21.68
C ASN A 131 -4.93 0.18 21.48
N ASN A 132 -4.48 0.73 20.35
CA ASN A 132 -4.61 2.14 20.02
C ASN A 132 -5.01 2.30 18.55
N PRO A 133 -6.26 2.67 18.26
CA PRO A 133 -6.77 2.80 16.89
C PRO A 133 -6.13 3.96 16.11
N LEU A 134 -5.42 4.88 16.80
CA LEU A 134 -4.73 6.01 16.16
C LEU A 134 -3.29 5.67 15.76
N VAL A 135 -2.77 4.50 16.13
CA VAL A 135 -1.40 4.13 15.75
C VAL A 135 -1.39 3.54 14.34
N SER A 136 -0.40 3.96 13.57
CA SER A 136 -0.10 3.48 12.24
C SER A 136 1.34 2.91 12.17
N PRO A 137 1.58 1.92 11.29
CA PRO A 137 2.85 1.18 11.21
C PRO A 137 4.07 2.03 10.81
N ASP A 138 3.82 3.15 10.13
CA ASP A 138 4.81 4.13 9.68
C ASP A 138 5.50 4.87 10.84
N VAL A 139 4.86 4.99 12.01
CA VAL A 139 5.41 5.71 13.18
C VAL A 139 6.70 5.07 13.74
N ILE A 140 6.94 3.79 13.46
CA ILE A 140 8.01 3.02 14.10
C ILE A 140 9.36 3.16 13.38
N GLY A 141 9.39 3.71 12.16
CA GLY A 141 10.65 4.01 11.44
C GLY A 141 11.13 2.93 10.47
N ILE A 142 10.42 1.80 10.35
CA ILE A 142 10.73 0.73 9.38
C ILE A 142 10.68 1.28 7.93
N ASN A 143 9.68 2.10 7.62
CA ASN A 143 9.55 2.75 6.31
C ASN A 143 10.73 3.67 6.01
N THR A 144 11.20 4.41 7.02
CA THR A 144 12.35 5.32 6.92
C THR A 144 13.66 4.55 6.73
N GLY A 145 13.78 3.37 7.32
CA GLY A 145 14.91 2.46 7.07
C GLY A 145 14.95 1.96 5.63
N ALA A 146 13.80 1.55 5.08
CA ALA A 146 13.70 1.21 3.66
C ALA A 146 14.05 2.40 2.76
N ALA A 147 13.50 3.58 3.08
CA ALA A 147 13.76 4.79 2.34
C ALA A 147 15.25 5.18 2.38
N LEU A 148 15.92 5.10 3.52
CA LEU A 148 17.34 5.41 3.64
C LEU A 148 18.20 4.52 2.72
N CYS A 149 17.97 3.22 2.72
CA CYS A 149 18.69 2.29 1.85
C CYS A 149 18.37 2.52 0.37
N ALA A 150 17.12 2.81 0.02
CA ALA A 150 16.73 3.15 -1.34
C ALA A 150 17.39 4.45 -1.83
N VAL A 151 17.35 5.50 -1.01
CA VAL A 151 18.01 6.78 -1.28
C VAL A 151 19.51 6.59 -1.43
N PHE A 152 20.13 5.74 -0.61
CA PHE A 152 21.55 5.42 -0.72
C PHE A 152 21.90 4.76 -2.06
N VAL A 153 21.13 3.77 -2.52
CA VAL A 153 21.32 3.13 -3.84
C VAL A 153 21.21 4.14 -4.98
N LEU A 154 20.19 5.02 -4.93
CA LEU A 154 20.02 6.08 -5.93
C LEU A 154 21.14 7.11 -5.87
N ALA A 155 21.61 7.46 -4.68
CA ALA A 155 22.67 8.43 -4.46
C ALA A 155 24.03 7.96 -5.04
N ILE A 156 24.33 6.67 -4.91
CA ILE A 156 25.58 6.12 -5.48
C ILE A 156 25.46 5.80 -6.99
N GLY A 157 24.29 6.00 -7.59
CA GLY A 157 24.05 5.69 -9.00
C GLY A 157 24.09 4.19 -9.32
N ALA A 158 23.73 3.33 -8.37
CA ALA A 158 23.69 1.89 -8.57
C ALA A 158 22.49 1.45 -9.43
N ASP A 159 22.50 0.19 -9.85
CA ASP A 159 21.44 -0.40 -10.65
C ASP A 159 20.06 -0.30 -9.95
N VAL A 160 19.06 0.17 -10.70
CA VAL A 160 17.68 0.34 -10.22
C VAL A 160 17.05 -1.01 -9.87
N GLY A 161 17.51 -2.11 -10.48
CA GLY A 161 17.09 -3.47 -10.13
C GLY A 161 17.39 -3.86 -8.67
N LEU A 162 18.39 -3.22 -8.04
CA LEU A 162 18.74 -3.44 -6.63
C LEU A 162 17.85 -2.66 -5.66
N LEU A 163 17.10 -1.68 -6.14
CA LEU A 163 16.34 -0.74 -5.31
C LEU A 163 15.32 -1.44 -4.39
N PRO A 164 14.48 -2.39 -4.88
CA PRO A 164 13.53 -3.09 -4.02
C PRO A 164 14.22 -3.95 -2.96
N TRP A 165 15.33 -4.59 -3.31
CA TRP A 165 16.10 -5.45 -2.40
C TRP A 165 16.80 -4.65 -1.31
N ALA A 166 17.40 -3.50 -1.67
CA ALA A 166 18.01 -2.60 -0.71
C ALA A 166 16.97 -1.99 0.24
N ALA A 167 15.82 -1.57 -0.27
CA ALA A 167 14.71 -1.08 0.54
C ALA A 167 14.20 -2.16 1.50
N PHE A 168 14.00 -3.39 1.02
CA PHE A 168 13.57 -4.51 1.84
C PHE A 168 14.58 -4.85 2.93
N ALA A 169 15.88 -4.93 2.58
CA ALA A 169 16.95 -5.16 3.55
C ALA A 169 16.99 -4.05 4.61
N GLY A 170 16.86 -2.78 4.21
CA GLY A 170 16.78 -1.63 5.12
C GLY A 170 15.61 -1.73 6.09
N ALA A 171 14.42 -2.11 5.62
CA ALA A 171 13.26 -2.36 6.47
C ALA A 171 13.51 -3.49 7.49
N VAL A 172 14.03 -4.64 7.03
CA VAL A 172 14.27 -5.81 7.88
C VAL A 172 15.32 -5.50 8.95
N VAL A 173 16.43 -4.88 8.57
CA VAL A 173 17.49 -4.47 9.51
C VAL A 173 16.93 -3.49 10.54
N THR A 174 16.18 -2.49 10.10
CA THR A 174 15.58 -1.49 10.99
C THR A 174 14.59 -2.11 11.95
N ALA A 175 13.71 -2.99 11.47
CA ALA A 175 12.77 -3.74 12.32
C ALA A 175 13.51 -4.59 13.37
N GLY A 176 14.60 -5.27 12.98
CA GLY A 176 15.45 -6.03 13.89
C GLY A 176 16.10 -5.16 14.96
N VAL A 177 16.69 -4.02 14.58
CA VAL A 177 17.29 -3.06 15.51
C VAL A 177 16.25 -2.55 16.52
N ILE A 178 15.08 -2.13 16.05
CA ILE A 178 14.00 -1.65 16.92
C ILE A 178 13.55 -2.74 17.89
N TYR A 179 13.37 -3.96 17.40
CA TYR A 179 12.98 -5.10 18.23
C TYR A 179 14.01 -5.36 19.34
N LEU A 180 15.30 -5.43 18.99
CA LEU A 180 16.38 -5.67 19.94
C LEU A 180 16.47 -4.57 21.01
N LEU A 181 16.30 -3.30 20.61
CA LEU A 181 16.34 -2.16 21.53
C LEU A 181 15.08 -2.04 22.40
N ALA A 182 13.92 -2.45 21.89
CA ALA A 182 12.67 -2.44 22.65
C ALA A 182 12.59 -3.62 23.65
N TRP A 183 13.36 -4.69 23.45
CA TRP A 183 13.30 -5.89 24.27
C TRP A 183 13.90 -5.69 25.67
N LYS A 184 13.08 -5.84 26.72
CA LYS A 184 13.58 -5.96 28.11
C LYS A 184 12.63 -6.81 28.94
N LYS A 185 12.91 -8.12 28.99
CA LYS A 185 12.04 -9.15 29.61
C LYS A 185 10.61 -9.15 29.03
N GLY A 186 10.50 -8.87 27.73
CA GLY A 186 9.23 -8.66 27.02
C GLY A 186 9.20 -7.33 26.27
N ILE A 187 8.19 -7.16 25.42
CA ILE A 187 7.95 -5.95 24.63
C ILE A 187 6.74 -5.24 25.21
N THR A 188 6.89 -3.96 25.54
CA THR A 188 5.77 -3.08 25.89
C THR A 188 5.51 -2.12 24.74
N GLY A 189 4.23 -1.89 24.42
CA GLY A 189 3.83 -1.03 23.30
C GLY A 189 4.43 0.37 23.37
N ASN A 190 4.39 1.01 24.54
CA ASN A 190 4.95 2.36 24.74
C ASN A 190 6.46 2.41 24.45
N ARG A 191 7.23 1.39 24.86
CA ARG A 191 8.67 1.37 24.61
C ARG A 191 8.96 1.15 23.13
N LEU A 192 8.23 0.24 22.49
CA LEU A 192 8.36 -0.01 21.05
C LEU A 192 8.16 1.29 20.26
N VAL A 193 7.13 2.07 20.61
CA VAL A 193 6.85 3.36 19.99
C VAL A 193 7.96 4.38 20.25
N LEU A 194 8.42 4.54 21.50
CA LEU A 194 9.48 5.50 21.83
C LEU A 194 10.81 5.18 21.15
N VAL A 195 11.21 3.90 21.13
CA VAL A 195 12.41 3.44 20.40
C VAL A 195 12.23 3.69 18.91
N GLY A 196 11.06 3.35 18.35
CA GLY A 196 10.75 3.57 16.94
C GLY A 196 10.87 5.03 16.53
N ILE A 197 10.30 5.96 17.31
CA ILE A 197 10.41 7.41 17.05
C ILE A 197 11.87 7.88 17.05
N GLY A 198 12.68 7.40 18.01
CA GLY A 198 14.11 7.74 18.08
C GLY A 198 14.90 7.22 16.88
N ILE A 199 14.69 5.96 16.49
CA ILE A 199 15.32 5.36 15.31
C ILE A 199 14.86 6.05 14.03
N ASN A 200 13.56 6.36 13.92
CA ASN A 200 12.99 7.10 12.80
C ASN A 200 13.68 8.45 12.60
N ALA A 201 13.85 9.24 13.67
CA ALA A 201 14.53 10.53 13.60
C ALA A 201 15.99 10.41 13.14
N LEU A 202 16.71 9.39 13.60
CA LEU A 202 18.09 9.12 13.19
C LEU A 202 18.17 8.76 11.70
N LEU A 203 17.30 7.86 11.23
CA LEU A 203 17.26 7.45 9.82
C LEU A 203 16.83 8.60 8.90
N ALA A 204 15.86 9.41 9.33
CA ALA A 204 15.43 10.61 8.60
C ALA A 204 16.57 11.63 8.47
N SER A 205 17.38 11.83 9.52
CA SER A 205 18.60 12.65 9.43
C SER A 205 19.58 12.10 8.41
N GLY A 206 19.75 10.77 8.32
CA GLY A 206 20.55 10.11 7.30
C GLY A 206 20.05 10.38 5.89
N ILE A 207 18.73 10.33 5.66
CA ILE A 207 18.12 10.66 4.36
C ILE A 207 18.42 12.11 3.98
N THR A 208 18.20 13.04 4.90
CA THR A 208 18.47 14.47 4.68
C THR A 208 19.95 14.72 4.36
N TYR A 209 20.86 14.05 5.07
CA TYR A 209 22.29 14.13 4.78
C TYR A 209 22.62 13.68 3.35
N LEU A 210 22.05 12.55 2.90
CA LEU A 210 22.23 12.08 1.53
C LEU A 210 21.65 13.08 0.51
N MET A 211 20.47 13.62 0.77
CA MET A 211 19.85 14.61 -0.13
C MET A 211 20.66 15.89 -0.28
N VAL A 212 21.37 16.33 0.76
CA VAL A 212 22.22 17.53 0.70
C VAL A 212 23.57 17.24 0.03
N LYS A 213 24.10 16.03 0.22
CA LYS A 213 25.44 15.65 -0.26
C LYS A 213 25.48 15.32 -1.75
N PHE A 214 24.41 14.79 -2.30
CA PHE A 214 24.39 14.20 -3.65
C PHE A 214 23.74 15.12 -4.70
N PRO A 215 24.05 14.92 -6.00
CA PRO A 215 23.53 15.75 -7.09
C PRO A 215 22.00 15.83 -7.16
N ILE A 216 21.48 16.98 -7.59
CA ILE A 216 20.04 17.28 -7.65
C ILE A 216 19.22 16.28 -8.46
N GLU A 217 19.81 15.67 -9.50
CA GLU A 217 19.13 14.67 -10.34
C GLU A 217 18.77 13.41 -9.53
N GLN A 218 19.66 12.98 -8.63
CA GLN A 218 19.44 11.85 -7.73
C GLN A 218 18.45 12.21 -6.62
N VAL A 219 18.48 13.48 -6.17
CA VAL A 219 17.53 14.01 -5.17
C VAL A 219 16.10 13.98 -5.71
N LEU A 220 15.88 14.31 -6.99
CA LEU A 220 14.55 14.25 -7.61
C LEU A 220 14.02 12.80 -7.69
N ALA A 221 14.86 11.85 -8.09
CA ALA A 221 14.50 10.43 -8.12
C ALA A 221 14.18 9.89 -6.71
N ALA A 222 15.01 10.26 -5.73
CA ALA A 222 14.81 9.93 -4.32
C ALA A 222 13.50 10.50 -3.77
N ALA A 223 13.17 11.76 -4.09
CA ALA A 223 11.93 12.40 -3.67
C ALA A 223 10.70 11.70 -4.28
N ARG A 224 10.75 11.33 -5.57
CA ARG A 224 9.67 10.57 -6.23
C ARG A 224 9.48 9.19 -5.60
N TRP A 225 10.55 8.50 -5.26
CA TRP A 225 10.49 7.21 -4.58
C TRP A 225 9.84 7.32 -3.20
N GLN A 226 10.21 8.34 -2.42
CA GLN A 226 9.63 8.58 -1.09
C GLN A 226 8.15 8.93 -1.12
N ALA A 227 7.68 9.62 -2.16
CA ALA A 227 6.27 9.94 -2.33
C ALA A 227 5.41 8.69 -2.62
N GLY A 228 6.02 7.60 -3.09
CA GLY A 228 5.35 6.39 -3.50
C GLY A 228 4.75 6.48 -4.91
N SER A 229 4.99 5.45 -5.72
CA SER A 229 4.43 5.32 -7.06
C SER A 229 4.32 3.85 -7.46
N LEU A 230 3.47 3.57 -8.46
CA LEU A 230 3.21 2.25 -9.05
C LEU A 230 3.19 2.37 -10.56
#